data_AF-A0A3S4IL78-F1
#
_entry.id   AF-A0A3S4IL78-F1
#
_cell.length_a   1.000
_cell.length_b   1.000
_cell.length_c   1.000
_cell.angle_alpha   90.00
_cell.angle_beta   90.00
_cell.angle_gamma   90.00
#
_symmetry.space_group_name_H-M   'P 1'
#
loop_
_entity.id
_entity.type
_entity.pdbx_description
1 polymer ?
#
loop_
_entity_poly.entity_id
_entity_poly.type
_entity_poly.pdbx_seq_one_letter_code
_entity_poly.pdbx_strand_id
1 'polypeptide(L)'
;MPYKIIGADNGDAWLDVKGQKMAPPQISAEVLKKMKKTAEDYLGEPVTEAVITVPAYFNDAQRQATKDAGRIAGLEVKRIINEPTAAALAYGLDKRSRQPYYRGLRPRWWYFRYLYYRNRRS
;
A
#
# COMPACT_ATOMS: atom_id res chain seq x y z
N MET A 1 -17.76 -23.68 -0.74
CA MET A 1 -18.66 -23.74 0.43
C MET A 1 -19.20 -22.33 0.69
N PRO A 2 -20.52 -22.09 0.64
CA PRO A 2 -21.09 -20.81 1.04
C PRO A 2 -21.09 -20.65 2.57
N TYR A 3 -20.85 -19.43 3.06
CA TYR A 3 -20.92 -19.06 4.48
C TYR A 3 -22.29 -18.47 4.82
N LYS A 4 -22.70 -18.53 6.09
CA LYS A 4 -23.99 -18.01 6.55
C LYS A 4 -23.82 -16.64 7.18
N ILE A 5 -24.63 -15.68 6.73
CA ILE A 5 -24.76 -14.36 7.36
C ILE A 5 -25.84 -14.44 8.44
N ILE A 6 -25.54 -13.92 9.62
CA ILE A 6 -26.44 -13.88 10.78
C ILE A 6 -26.54 -12.45 11.30
N GLY A 7 -27.66 -12.08 11.91
CA GLY A 7 -27.78 -10.83 12.65
C GLY A 7 -27.12 -10.96 14.02
N ALA A 8 -26.31 -9.98 14.40
CA ALA A 8 -25.81 -9.81 15.75
C ALA A 8 -26.86 -9.18 16.66
N ASP A 9 -26.63 -9.26 17.96
CA ASP A 9 -27.57 -8.77 18.98
C ASP A 9 -27.77 -7.24 18.91
N ASN A 10 -26.82 -6.51 18.31
CA ASN A 10 -26.87 -5.08 18.07
C ASN A 10 -27.41 -4.69 16.67
N GLY A 11 -27.83 -5.66 15.86
CA GLY A 11 -28.32 -5.44 14.50
C GLY A 11 -27.25 -5.48 13.40
N ASP A 12 -25.97 -5.64 13.74
CA ASP A 12 -24.89 -5.74 12.75
C ASP A 12 -24.89 -7.10 12.03
N ALA A 13 -24.39 -7.13 10.79
CA ALA A 13 -24.22 -8.37 10.05
C ALA A 13 -22.96 -9.12 10.50
N TRP A 14 -23.13 -10.32 11.04
CA TRP A 14 -22.06 -11.24 11.44
C TRP A 14 -22.06 -12.49 10.57
N LEU A 15 -21.00 -13.28 10.70
CA LEU A 15 -20.82 -14.53 9.97
C LEU A 15 -20.85 -15.71 10.93
N ASP A 16 -21.59 -16.75 10.57
CA ASP A 16 -21.54 -18.05 11.25
C ASP A 16 -20.63 -18.97 10.44
N VAL A 17 -19.45 -19.24 11.00
CA VAL A 17 -18.47 -20.15 10.44
C VAL A 17 -18.36 -21.35 11.38
N LYS A 18 -18.95 -22.48 10.97
CA LYS A 18 -18.92 -23.74 11.73
C LYS A 18 -19.45 -23.61 13.17
N GLY A 19 -20.50 -22.81 13.39
CA GLY A 19 -21.10 -22.58 14.70
C GLY A 19 -20.41 -21.48 15.52
N GLN A 20 -19.34 -20.86 15.00
CA GLN A 20 -18.73 -19.70 15.61
C GLN A 20 -19.25 -18.42 14.98
N LYS A 21 -19.84 -17.57 15.82
CA LYS A 21 -20.28 -16.22 15.43
C LYS A 21 -19.06 -15.31 15.39
N MET A 22 -18.73 -14.78 14.21
CA MET A 22 -17.60 -13.89 14.00
C MET A 22 -18.05 -12.57 13.40
N ALA A 23 -17.53 -11.48 13.96
CA ALA A 23 -17.73 -10.15 13.39
C ALA A 23 -16.84 -9.97 12.15
N PRO A 24 -17.28 -9.21 11.12
CA PRO A 24 -16.47 -8.96 9.93
C PRO A 24 -15.04 -8.41 10.23
N PRO A 25 -14.84 -7.50 11.21
CA PRO A 25 -13.49 -7.05 11.58
C PRO A 25 -12.57 -8.18 12.07
N GLN A 26 -13.12 -9.20 12.75
CA GLN A 26 -12.31 -10.33 13.25
C GLN A 26 -11.79 -11.18 12.08
N ILE A 27 -12.61 -11.38 11.05
CA ILE A 27 -12.20 -12.14 9.86
C ILE A 27 -11.15 -11.35 9.07
N SER A 28 -11.36 -10.04 8.89
CA SER A 28 -10.35 -9.18 8.28
C SER A 28 -9.05 -9.14 9.08
N ALA A 29 -9.12 -9.22 10.41
CA ALA A 29 -7.93 -9.27 11.26
C ALA A 29 -7.08 -10.52 11.00
N GLU A 30 -7.67 -11.68 10.69
CA GLU A 30 -6.90 -12.88 10.33
C GLU A 30 -6.11 -12.70 9.04
N VAL A 31 -6.66 -11.99 8.06
CA VAL A 31 -5.92 -11.61 6.84
C VAL A 31 -4.75 -10.68 7.19
N LEU A 32 -5.00 -9.68 8.04
CA LEU A 32 -3.97 -8.74 8.48
C LEU A 32 -2.88 -9.40 9.31
N LYS A 33 -3.20 -10.37 10.18
CA LYS A 33 -2.23 -11.18 10.92
C LYS A 33 -1.32 -11.96 9.98
N LYS A 34 -1.88 -12.54 8.91
CA LYS A 34 -1.08 -13.22 7.89
C LYS A 34 -0.12 -12.26 7.19
N MET A 35 -0.60 -11.07 6.82
CA MET A 35 0.26 -10.05 6.17
C MET A 35 1.34 -9.51 7.11
N LYS A 36 1.00 -9.29 8.39
CA LYS A 36 1.96 -8.96 9.45
C LYS A 36 3.05 -10.03 9.55
N LYS A 37 2.65 -11.30 9.67
CA LYS A 37 3.61 -12.41 9.73
C LYS A 37 4.51 -12.47 8.51
N THR A 38 3.97 -12.30 7.30
CA THR A 38 4.79 -12.23 6.08
C THR A 38 5.84 -11.11 6.14
N ALA A 39 5.49 -9.94 6.67
CA ALA A 39 6.42 -8.85 6.84
C ALA A 39 7.48 -9.14 7.93
N GLU A 40 7.06 -9.72 9.06
CA GLU A 40 7.96 -10.16 10.14
C GLU A 40 8.95 -11.22 9.66
N ASP A 41 8.48 -12.23 8.91
CA ASP A 41 9.31 -13.28 8.33
C ASP A 41 10.35 -12.70 7.34
N TYR A 42 10.01 -11.62 6.63
CA TYR A 42 10.92 -10.94 5.71
C TYR A 42 11.95 -10.05 6.42
N LEU A 43 11.52 -9.34 7.48
CA LEU A 43 12.38 -8.37 8.19
C LEU A 43 13.22 -9.02 9.31
N GLY A 44 12.77 -10.14 9.87
CA GLY A 44 13.39 -10.82 11.01
C GLY A 44 13.13 -10.14 12.36
N GLU A 45 12.19 -9.20 12.43
CA GLU A 45 11.85 -8.42 13.63
C GLU A 45 10.32 -8.21 13.74
N PRO A 46 9.79 -7.95 14.95
CA PRO A 46 8.35 -7.78 15.13
C PRO A 46 7.81 -6.51 14.46
N VAL A 47 6.64 -6.63 13.81
CA VAL A 47 5.95 -5.51 13.14
C VAL A 47 4.73 -5.11 13.97
N THR A 48 4.76 -3.91 14.54
CA THR A 48 3.71 -3.42 15.43
C THR A 48 2.86 -2.31 14.84
N GLU A 49 3.29 -1.67 13.75
CA GLU A 49 2.64 -0.49 13.18
C GLU A 49 2.32 -0.69 11.70
N ALA A 50 1.19 -0.16 11.23
CA ALA A 50 0.79 -0.29 9.83
C ALA A 50 -0.02 0.90 9.29
N VAL A 51 0.06 1.07 7.97
CA VAL A 51 -0.88 1.87 7.17
C VAL A 51 -1.75 0.91 6.38
N ILE A 52 -3.07 1.06 6.50
CA ILE A 52 -4.04 0.14 5.87
C ILE A 52 -4.85 0.91 4.81
N THR A 53 -5.04 0.29 3.64
CA THR A 53 -5.82 0.86 2.54
C THR A 53 -7.32 0.59 2.73
N VAL A 54 -8.15 1.53 2.28
CA VAL A 54 -9.61 1.36 2.17
C VAL A 54 -10.12 1.91 0.84
N PRO A 55 -11.26 1.41 0.33
CA PRO A 55 -11.93 2.01 -0.81
C PRO A 55 -12.27 3.49 -0.58
N ALA A 56 -12.16 4.31 -1.61
CA ALA A 56 -12.42 5.76 -1.48
C ALA A 56 -13.84 6.09 -1.01
N TYR A 57 -14.80 5.23 -1.33
CA TYR A 57 -16.22 5.40 -1.01
C TYR A 57 -16.62 4.82 0.36
N PHE A 58 -15.68 4.30 1.15
CA PHE A 58 -15.99 3.83 2.50
C PHE A 58 -16.44 4.98 3.40
N ASN A 59 -17.56 4.76 4.09
CA ASN A 59 -18.06 5.65 5.12
C ASN A 59 -17.26 5.50 6.43
N ASP A 60 -17.55 6.36 7.41
CA ASP A 60 -16.81 6.40 8.68
C ASP A 60 -16.92 5.10 9.48
N ALA A 61 -18.09 4.46 9.50
CA ALA A 61 -18.30 3.19 10.19
C ALA A 61 -17.43 2.06 9.60
N GLN A 62 -17.34 1.97 8.27
CA GLN A 62 -16.49 0.98 7.59
C GLN A 62 -14.99 1.27 7.78
N ARG A 63 -14.59 2.54 7.81
CA ARG A 63 -13.22 2.96 8.12
C ARG A 63 -12.84 2.58 9.55
N GLN A 64 -13.74 2.81 10.51
CA GLN A 64 -13.54 2.45 11.90
C GLN A 64 -13.43 0.93 12.07
N ALA A 65 -14.35 0.17 11.45
CA ALA A 65 -14.30 -1.29 11.42
C ALA A 65 -12.98 -1.83 10.85
N THR A 66 -12.42 -1.20 9.81
CA THR A 66 -11.11 -1.56 9.26
C THR A 66 -9.97 -1.23 10.23
N LYS A 67 -10.05 -0.09 10.92
CA LYS A 67 -9.07 0.28 11.95
C LYS A 67 -9.10 -0.70 13.13
N ASP A 68 -10.29 -1.15 13.52
CA ASP A 68 -10.48 -2.13 14.58
C ASP A 68 -9.97 -3.52 14.17
N ALA A 69 -10.15 -3.92 12.90
CA ALA A 69 -9.51 -5.13 12.36
C ALA A 69 -7.97 -5.08 12.50
N GLY A 70 -7.36 -3.92 12.21
CA GLY A 70 -5.92 -3.70 12.42
C GLY A 70 -5.52 -3.86 13.89
N ARG A 71 -6.30 -3.28 14.82
CA ARG A 71 -6.05 -3.42 16.26
C ARG A 71 -6.16 -4.88 16.72
N ILE A 72 -7.19 -5.61 16.28
CA ILE A 72 -7.39 -7.04 16.58
C ILE A 72 -6.24 -7.90 16.03
N ALA A 73 -5.63 -7.48 14.91
CA ALA A 73 -4.44 -8.12 14.34
C ALA A 73 -3.14 -7.81 15.10
N GLY A 74 -3.18 -6.97 16.14
CA GLY A 74 -1.99 -6.54 16.89
C GLY A 74 -1.15 -5.53 16.13
N LEU A 75 -1.79 -4.67 15.32
CA LEU A 75 -1.17 -3.57 14.60
C LEU A 75 -1.74 -2.23 15.10
N GLU A 76 -0.85 -1.29 15.41
CA GLU A 76 -1.19 0.10 15.59
C GLU A 76 -1.40 0.75 14.21
N VAL A 77 -2.64 1.10 13.91
CA VAL A 77 -3.01 1.69 12.63
C VAL A 77 -2.69 3.19 12.64
N LYS A 78 -1.51 3.55 12.12
CA LYS A 78 -1.04 4.94 12.05
C LYS A 78 -1.85 5.78 11.09
N ARG A 79 -2.28 5.19 9.97
CA ARG A 79 -3.10 5.86 8.97
C ARG A 79 -3.98 4.89 8.21
N ILE A 80 -5.20 5.35 7.90
CA ILE A 80 -6.04 4.76 6.86
C ILE A 80 -5.87 5.60 5.61
N ILE A 81 -5.48 4.98 4.51
CA ILE A 81 -5.27 5.66 3.22
C ILE A 81 -6.28 5.18 2.19
N ASN A 82 -6.76 6.09 1.35
CA ASN A 82 -7.62 5.70 0.23
C ASN A 82 -6.77 4.94 -0.80
N GLU A 83 -7.27 3.80 -1.27
CA GLU A 83 -6.63 2.99 -2.29
C GLU A 83 -6.21 3.77 -3.55
N PRO A 84 -7.05 4.62 -4.19
CA PRO A 84 -6.62 5.36 -5.37
C PRO A 84 -5.50 6.37 -5.05
N THR A 85 -5.45 6.90 -3.83
CA THR A 85 -4.36 7.78 -3.38
C THR A 85 -3.07 6.99 -3.19
N ALA A 86 -3.14 5.80 -2.59
CA ALA A 86 -1.97 4.92 -2.44
C ALA A 86 -1.41 4.51 -3.81
N ALA A 87 -2.27 4.15 -4.77
CA ALA A 87 -1.88 3.85 -6.14
C ALA A 87 -1.23 5.05 -6.84
N ALA A 88 -1.79 6.26 -6.69
CA ALA A 88 -1.22 7.48 -7.26
C ALA A 88 0.16 7.81 -6.67
N LEU A 89 0.35 7.60 -5.36
CA LEU A 89 1.65 7.77 -4.70
C LEU A 89 2.68 6.78 -5.26
N ALA A 90 2.31 5.50 -5.39
CA ALA A 90 3.19 4.47 -5.95
C ALA A 90 3.61 4.81 -7.39
N TYR A 91 2.66 5.23 -8.24
CA TYR A 91 2.94 5.63 -9.62
C TYR A 91 3.85 6.87 -9.70
N GLY A 92 3.60 7.87 -8.85
CA GLY A 92 4.42 9.08 -8.78
C GLY A 92 5.87 8.80 -8.37
N LEU A 93 6.07 7.82 -7.48
CA LEU A 93 7.40 7.37 -7.07
C LEU A 93 8.12 6.60 -8.20
N ASP A 94 7.45 5.64 -8.85
CA ASP A 94 8.04 4.86 -9.97
C ASP A 94 8.51 5.76 -11.13
N LYS A 95 7.70 6.77 -11.48
CA LYS A 95 8.05 7.74 -12.51
C LYS A 95 9.30 8.56 -12.18
N ARG A 96 9.52 8.90 -10.91
CA ARG A 96 10.73 9.65 -10.48
C ARG A 96 11.97 8.76 -10.52
N SER A 97 11.87 7.49 -10.14
CA SER A 97 12.99 6.54 -10.25
C SER A 97 13.35 6.23 -11.70
N ARG A 98 12.39 6.29 -12.62
CA ARG A 98 12.60 6.03 -14.06
C ARG A 98 12.99 7.26 -14.88
N GLN A 99 12.98 8.47 -14.33
CA GLN A 99 13.57 9.61 -15.03
C GLN A 99 15.09 9.38 -15.10
N PRO A 100 15.67 9.15 -16.30
CA PRO A 100 17.11 9.16 -16.43
C PRO A 100 17.55 10.54 -15.98
N TYR A 101 18.49 10.57 -15.04
CA TYR A 101 19.09 11.78 -14.50
C TYR A 101 19.84 12.50 -15.63
N TYR A 102 19.13 13.20 -16.53
CA TYR A 102 19.72 14.18 -17.45
C TYR A 102 20.09 15.42 -16.62
N ARG A 103 21.00 15.23 -15.67
CA ARG A 103 21.61 16.29 -14.90
C ARG A 103 23.12 16.17 -15.13
N GLY A 104 23.60 17.03 -16.01
CA GLY A 104 25.01 17.36 -16.12
C GLY A 104 25.75 16.69 -17.27
N LEU A 105 26.31 17.55 -18.12
CA LEU A 105 27.37 17.28 -19.10
C LEU A 105 26.92 16.60 -20.41
N ARG A 106 26.50 17.40 -21.40
CA ARG A 106 27.45 18.05 -22.33
C ARG A 106 26.86 19.37 -22.87
N PRO A 107 27.45 20.53 -22.56
CA PRO A 107 27.12 21.74 -23.31
C PRO A 107 27.58 21.56 -24.77
N ARG A 108 26.85 22.18 -25.71
CA ARG A 108 26.98 22.08 -27.19
C ARG A 108 28.37 22.40 -27.78
N TRP A 109 29.38 22.65 -26.95
CA TRP A 109 30.78 22.93 -27.32
C TRP A 109 31.50 21.77 -28.01
N TRP A 110 31.08 20.52 -27.79
CA TRP A 110 31.70 19.37 -28.47
C TRP A 110 31.42 19.33 -29.98
N TYR A 111 30.29 19.89 -30.44
CA TYR A 111 30.01 19.96 -31.88
C TYR A 111 30.87 21.01 -32.58
N PHE A 112 31.19 22.12 -31.90
CA PHE A 112 32.05 23.17 -32.46
C PHE A 112 33.53 22.78 -32.48
N ARG A 113 34.02 22.01 -31.49
CA ARG A 113 35.43 21.56 -31.46
C ARG A 113 35.74 20.47 -32.50
N TYR A 114 34.77 19.62 -32.84
CA TYR A 114 34.95 18.60 -33.88
C TYR A 114 34.97 19.20 -35.30
N LEU A 115 34.16 20.24 -35.55
CA LEU A 115 34.16 20.93 -36.84
C LEU A 115 35.37 21.85 -37.04
N TYR A 116 35.89 22.48 -35.98
CA TYR A 116 37.05 23.37 -36.10
C TYR A 116 38.39 22.64 -36.31
N TYR A 117 38.53 21.40 -35.82
CA TYR A 117 39.75 20.59 -36.01
C TYR A 117 39.81 19.83 -37.33
N ARG A 118 38.67 19.62 -38.02
CA ARG A 118 38.63 18.90 -39.31
C ARG A 118 38.99 19.79 -40.51
N ASN A 119 38.98 21.12 -40.36
CA ASN A 119 39.21 22.06 -41.47
C ASN A 119 40.61 22.71 -41.49
N ARG A 120 41.57 22.18 -40.71
CA ARG A 120 42.99 22.62 -40.73
C ARG A 120 43.98 21.51 -41.13
N ARG A 121 43.48 20.34 -41.56
CA ARG A 121 44.28 19.28 -42.18
C ARG A 121 43.53 18.77 -43.41
N SER A 122 43.81 19.42 -44.53
CA SER A 122 43.78 18.96 -45.94
C SER A 122 43.53 20.16 -46.84
#